data_AF-A0A848SJN5-F1
#
_entry.id   AF-A0A848SJN5-F1
#
_cell.length_a   1.000
_cell.length_b   1.000
_cell.length_c   1.000
_cell.angle_alpha   90.00
_cell.angle_beta   90.00
_cell.angle_gamma   90.00
#
_symmetry.space_group_name_H-M   'P 1'
#
loop_
_entity.id
_entity.type
_entity.pdbx_description
1 polymer ?
#
loop_
_entity_poly.entity_id
_entity_poly.type
_entity_poly.pdbx_seq_one_letter_code
_entity_poly.pdbx_strand_id
1 'polypeptide(L)'
;MVELFGLPGAGKTTLTNRLVLPGEFRRREDLSRALRTQSVPQYVLLALRTLADWRWLLALAILALKTPIWRRESLQRLVRIALQKTWMNSQSGLVVLDQGPLQSLWSIFFTEGVSDPPMSALSRVLQHLYSGIDIAVFEIDVDPGLAARRVDLRDVGNSRLDDLPLGTVRRKLEEVAALPRAIIAAAQAGKIPVTRLSGRADPAVLANQIEQAIGSRTSDRTVATG
;
A
#
# COMPACT_ATOMS: atom_id res chain seq x y z
N MET A 1 -10.76 6.13 2.95
CA MET A 1 -9.76 5.04 3.10
C MET A 1 -8.41 5.66 3.39
N VAL A 2 -7.56 4.95 4.14
CA VAL A 2 -6.22 5.40 4.54
C VAL A 2 -5.23 4.28 4.24
N GLU A 3 -4.07 4.59 3.68
CA GLU A 3 -3.00 3.61 3.45
C GLU A 3 -1.67 4.12 4.00
N LEU A 4 -1.02 3.31 4.82
CA LEU A 4 0.34 3.55 5.30
C LEU A 4 1.33 2.90 4.34
N PHE A 5 2.30 3.68 3.87
CA PHE A 5 3.32 3.24 2.93
C PHE A 5 4.73 3.63 3.42
N GLY A 6 5.74 2.85 3.05
CA GLY A 6 7.12 3.10 3.44
C GLY A 6 7.94 1.81 3.48
N LEU A 7 9.23 1.91 3.82
CA LEU A 7 10.12 0.75 3.86
C LEU A 7 9.67 -0.33 4.86
N PRO A 8 10.04 -1.61 4.65
CA PRO A 8 10.02 -2.60 5.72
C PRO A 8 10.76 -2.06 6.95
N GLY A 9 10.19 -2.18 8.15
CA GLY A 9 10.76 -1.58 9.37
C GLY A 9 10.39 -0.11 9.62
N ALA A 10 9.61 0.53 8.75
CA ALA A 10 9.15 1.91 8.97
C ALA A 10 8.19 2.08 10.17
N GLY A 11 7.67 0.98 10.74
CA GLY A 11 6.74 1.04 11.87
C GLY A 11 5.27 1.16 11.46
N LYS A 12 4.92 0.85 10.20
CA LYS A 12 3.54 0.89 9.69
C LYS A 12 2.54 0.20 10.63
N THR A 13 2.70 -1.09 10.87
CA THR A 13 1.83 -1.89 11.77
C THR A 13 1.82 -1.35 13.20
N THR A 14 2.96 -0.86 13.68
CA THR A 14 3.12 -0.24 15.00
C THR A 14 2.32 1.07 15.14
N LEU A 15 2.20 1.84 14.05
CA LEU A 15 1.30 2.99 13.99
C LEU A 15 -0.16 2.55 13.87
N THR A 16 -0.46 1.59 13.00
CA THR A 16 -1.85 1.15 12.78
C THR A 16 -2.47 0.62 14.06
N ASN A 17 -1.72 -0.13 14.88
CA ASN A 17 -2.18 -0.62 16.19
C ASN A 17 -2.39 0.49 17.25
N ARG A 18 -1.82 1.68 17.04
CA ARG A 18 -1.99 2.84 17.94
C ARG A 18 -3.10 3.79 17.49
N LEU A 19 -3.57 3.69 16.26
CA LEU A 19 -4.63 4.56 15.75
C LEU A 19 -5.94 4.24 16.48
N VAL A 20 -6.52 5.26 17.08
CA VAL A 20 -7.86 5.23 17.68
C VAL A 20 -8.79 5.97 16.73
N LEU A 21 -9.28 5.24 15.73
CA LEU A 21 -10.13 5.81 14.69
C LEU A 21 -11.58 5.32 14.82
N PRO A 22 -12.58 6.21 14.63
CA PRO A 22 -13.96 5.77 14.49
C PRO A 22 -14.14 5.02 13.17
N GLY A 23 -14.37 3.71 13.23
CA GLY A 23 -14.66 2.89 12.04
C GLY A 23 -14.10 1.46 12.07
N GLU A 24 -14.30 0.72 10.98
CA GLU A 24 -13.79 -0.65 10.84
C GLU A 24 -12.32 -0.67 10.44
N PHE A 25 -11.47 -1.02 11.40
CA PHE A 25 -10.07 -1.27 11.17
C PHE A 25 -9.84 -2.62 10.48
N ARG A 26 -9.22 -2.62 9.28
CA ARG A 26 -8.94 -3.86 8.54
C ARG A 26 -7.48 -3.88 8.06
N ARG A 27 -6.66 -4.74 8.65
CA ARG A 27 -5.25 -4.93 8.28
C ARG A 27 -5.11 -5.67 6.95
N ARG A 28 -3.91 -5.66 6.37
CA ARG A 28 -3.56 -6.50 5.20
C ARG A 28 -3.95 -7.96 5.39
N GLU A 29 -3.76 -8.49 6.59
CA GLU A 29 -4.08 -9.89 6.92
C GLU A 29 -5.59 -10.12 6.93
N ASP A 30 -6.36 -9.17 7.44
CA ASP A 30 -7.82 -9.20 7.40
C ASP A 30 -8.32 -9.12 5.94
N LEU A 31 -7.61 -8.38 5.09
CA LEU A 31 -7.91 -8.26 3.65
C LEU A 31 -7.54 -9.53 2.88
N SER A 32 -6.41 -10.16 3.22
CA SER A 32 -6.00 -11.48 2.69
C SER A 32 -6.99 -12.56 3.12
N ARG A 33 -7.39 -12.53 4.39
CA ARG A 33 -8.31 -13.48 5.00
C ARG A 33 -9.70 -13.30 4.41
N ALA A 34 -10.23 -12.07 4.37
CA ALA A 34 -11.51 -11.77 3.77
C ALA A 34 -11.61 -12.26 2.32
N LEU A 35 -10.58 -12.04 1.49
CA LEU A 35 -10.56 -12.57 0.11
C LEU A 35 -10.50 -14.10 0.05
N ARG A 36 -9.84 -14.76 1.01
CA ARG A 36 -9.72 -16.23 1.08
C ARG A 36 -10.94 -16.91 1.72
N THR A 37 -11.65 -16.21 2.60
CA THR A 37 -12.82 -16.73 3.33
C THR A 37 -14.14 -16.36 2.63
N GLN A 38 -14.10 -15.66 1.49
CA GLN A 38 -15.29 -15.42 0.69
C GLN A 38 -15.83 -16.76 0.14
N SER A 39 -17.15 -16.86 0.06
CA SER A 39 -17.77 -18.00 -0.61
C SER A 39 -17.40 -17.98 -2.10
N VAL A 40 -17.28 -19.17 -2.70
CA VAL A 40 -16.94 -19.33 -4.13
C VAL A 40 -17.79 -18.41 -5.03
N PRO A 41 -19.12 -18.26 -4.83
CA PRO A 41 -19.94 -17.35 -5.64
C PRO A 41 -19.54 -15.87 -5.50
N GLN A 42 -19.22 -15.40 -4.29
CA GLN A 42 -18.80 -14.01 -4.07
C GLN A 42 -17.43 -13.73 -4.70
N TYR A 43 -16.51 -14.69 -4.61
CA TYR A 43 -15.22 -14.60 -5.28
C TYR A 43 -15.36 -14.54 -6.81
N VAL A 44 -16.23 -15.39 -7.39
CA VAL A 44 -16.52 -15.36 -8.84
C VAL A 44 -17.15 -14.03 -9.24
N LEU A 45 -18.11 -13.52 -8.47
CA LEU A 45 -18.73 -12.22 -8.73
C LEU A 45 -17.69 -11.08 -8.68
N LEU A 46 -16.78 -11.12 -7.70
CA LEU A 46 -15.68 -10.15 -7.58
C LEU A 46 -14.75 -10.22 -8.80
N ALA A 47 -14.41 -11.43 -9.24
CA ALA A 47 -13.60 -11.64 -10.44
C ALA A 47 -14.30 -11.10 -11.70
N LEU A 48 -15.58 -11.41 -11.90
CA LEU A 48 -16.38 -10.90 -13.02
C LEU A 48 -16.47 -9.36 -13.03
N ARG A 49 -16.70 -8.75 -11.87
CA ARG A 49 -16.68 -7.27 -11.73
C ARG A 49 -15.32 -6.67 -12.06
N THR A 50 -14.25 -7.35 -11.67
CA THR A 50 -12.88 -6.94 -12.00
C THR A 50 -12.62 -7.04 -13.50
N LEU A 51 -13.12 -8.10 -14.14
CA LEU A 51 -13.04 -8.30 -15.59
C LEU A 51 -13.86 -7.27 -16.39
N ALA A 52 -14.96 -6.78 -15.83
CA ALA A 52 -15.79 -5.74 -16.45
C ALA A 52 -15.07 -4.38 -16.56
N ASP A 53 -14.08 -4.11 -15.71
CA ASP A 53 -13.27 -2.89 -15.79
C ASP A 53 -12.05 -3.09 -16.70
N TRP A 54 -12.30 -3.14 -18.01
CA TRP A 54 -11.25 -3.37 -19.01
C TRP A 54 -10.17 -2.27 -19.00
N ARG A 55 -10.51 -1.02 -18.61
CA ARG A 55 -9.55 0.10 -18.53
C ARG A 55 -8.53 -0.14 -17.42
N TRP A 56 -9.00 -0.63 -16.28
CA TRP A 56 -8.15 -1.05 -15.18
C TRP A 56 -7.21 -2.20 -15.58
N LEU A 57 -7.75 -3.24 -16.21
CA LEU A 57 -6.96 -4.37 -16.67
C LEU A 57 -5.94 -3.96 -17.74
N LEU A 58 -6.31 -3.06 -18.66
CA LEU A 58 -5.39 -2.51 -19.65
C LEU A 58 -4.26 -1.72 -18.99
N ALA A 59 -4.55 -0.90 -17.97
CA ALA A 59 -3.51 -0.19 -17.23
C ALA A 59 -2.51 -1.14 -16.56
N LEU A 60 -3.00 -2.22 -15.93
CA LEU A 60 -2.15 -3.26 -15.34
C LEU A 60 -1.34 -4.00 -16.40
N ALA A 61 -1.94 -4.32 -17.55
CA ALA A 61 -1.24 -4.97 -18.66
C ALA A 61 -0.13 -4.07 -19.22
N ILE A 62 -0.39 -2.77 -19.43
CA ILE A 62 0.63 -1.81 -19.86
C ILE A 62 1.78 -1.72 -18.85
N LEU A 63 1.48 -1.72 -17.55
CA LEU A 63 2.52 -1.73 -16.51
C LEU A 63 3.36 -3.02 -16.58
N ALA A 64 2.71 -4.18 -16.73
CA ALA A 64 3.37 -5.48 -16.84
C ALA A 64 4.13 -5.70 -18.15
N LEU A 65 3.82 -4.95 -19.21
CA LEU A 65 4.60 -4.96 -20.46
C LEU A 65 5.81 -4.02 -20.37
N LYS A 66 5.65 -2.85 -19.72
CA LYS A 66 6.72 -1.85 -19.56
C LYS A 66 7.68 -2.18 -18.42
N THR A 67 7.31 -3.12 -17.57
CA THR A 67 8.10 -3.62 -16.45
C THR A 67 8.28 -5.11 -16.70
N PRO A 68 9.49 -5.69 -16.63
CA PRO A 68 9.68 -7.12 -16.88
C PRO A 68 9.11 -7.99 -15.74
N ILE A 69 7.78 -8.03 -15.60
CA ILE A 69 7.07 -8.78 -14.56
C ILE A 69 6.79 -10.18 -15.07
N TRP A 70 7.74 -11.10 -14.86
CA TRP A 70 7.65 -12.47 -15.38
C TRP A 70 7.52 -13.52 -14.27
N ARG A 71 7.83 -13.18 -13.02
CA ARG A 71 7.77 -14.17 -11.93
C ARG A 71 6.33 -14.45 -11.55
N ARG A 72 6.01 -15.74 -11.37
CA ARG A 72 4.67 -16.21 -10.96
C ARG A 72 4.17 -15.50 -9.69
N GLU A 73 5.05 -15.28 -8.71
CA GLU A 73 4.72 -14.56 -7.48
C GLU A 73 4.25 -13.12 -7.74
N SER A 74 4.91 -12.42 -8.66
CA SER A 74 4.58 -11.05 -9.02
C SER A 74 3.27 -10.96 -9.80
N LEU A 75 3.04 -11.89 -10.73
CA LEU A 75 1.78 -12.01 -11.45
C LEU A 75 0.60 -12.28 -10.50
N GLN A 76 0.78 -13.18 -9.53
CA GLN A 76 -0.23 -13.43 -8.49
C GLN A 76 -0.52 -12.17 -7.66
N ARG A 77 0.50 -11.37 -7.34
CA ARG A 77 0.32 -10.07 -6.65
C ARG A 77 -0.40 -9.05 -7.52
N LEU A 78 -0.16 -9.01 -8.84
CA LEU A 78 -0.90 -8.14 -9.76
C LEU A 78 -2.38 -8.52 -9.83
N VAL A 79 -2.70 -9.81 -9.99
CA VAL A 79 -4.09 -10.30 -9.95
C VAL A 79 -4.75 -9.94 -8.63
N ARG A 80 -4.01 -10.10 -7.52
CA ARG A 80 -4.49 -9.71 -6.20
C ARG A 80 -4.77 -8.21 -6.13
N ILE A 81 -3.88 -7.33 -6.61
CA ILE A 81 -4.13 -5.88 -6.68
C ILE A 81 -5.39 -5.59 -7.50
N ALA A 82 -5.60 -6.33 -8.60
CA ALA A 82 -6.80 -6.18 -9.42
C ALA A 82 -8.10 -6.45 -8.64
N LEU A 83 -8.13 -7.54 -7.89
CA LEU A 83 -9.27 -7.90 -7.03
C LEU A 83 -9.43 -6.94 -5.84
N GLN A 84 -8.31 -6.48 -5.27
CA GLN A 84 -8.31 -5.54 -4.15
C GLN A 84 -9.03 -4.26 -4.52
N LYS A 85 -8.80 -3.69 -5.71
CA LYS A 85 -9.53 -2.51 -6.20
C LYS A 85 -11.05 -2.70 -6.08
N THR A 86 -11.57 -3.77 -6.66
CA THR A 86 -13.01 -4.04 -6.71
C THR A 86 -13.59 -4.22 -5.32
N TRP A 87 -12.85 -4.89 -4.43
CA TRP A 87 -13.24 -5.06 -3.03
C TRP A 87 -13.21 -3.74 -2.26
N MET A 88 -12.18 -2.91 -2.45
CA MET A 88 -12.06 -1.61 -1.77
C MET A 88 -13.22 -0.70 -2.17
N ASN A 89 -13.63 -0.70 -3.44
CA ASN A 89 -14.81 0.01 -3.93
C ASN A 89 -16.13 -0.52 -3.36
N SER A 90 -16.17 -1.75 -2.84
CA SER A 90 -17.37 -2.31 -2.22
C SER A 90 -17.43 -2.08 -0.70
N GLN A 91 -16.39 -1.49 -0.10
CA GLN A 91 -16.40 -1.19 1.34
C GLN A 91 -17.07 0.15 1.60
N SER A 92 -17.88 0.20 2.66
CA SER A 92 -18.37 1.44 3.25
C SER A 92 -17.57 1.77 4.52
N GLY A 93 -17.49 3.06 4.84
CA GLY A 93 -16.80 3.53 6.05
C GLY A 93 -15.29 3.75 5.91
N LEU A 94 -14.65 4.04 7.04
CA LEU A 94 -13.22 4.30 7.12
C LEU A 94 -12.46 2.97 7.21
N VAL A 95 -11.66 2.68 6.19
CA VAL A 95 -10.73 1.53 6.17
C VAL A 95 -9.30 2.03 6.23
N VAL A 96 -8.48 1.44 7.10
CA VAL A 96 -7.06 1.77 7.27
C VAL A 96 -6.20 0.56 6.90
N LEU A 97 -5.34 0.73 5.90
CA LEU A 97 -4.45 -0.31 5.38
C LEU A 97 -3.04 -0.09 5.91
N ASP A 98 -2.56 -0.99 6.77
CA ASP A 98 -1.17 -0.98 7.25
C ASP A 98 -0.16 -1.35 6.15
N GLN A 99 -0.61 -2.14 5.16
CA GLN A 99 0.14 -2.56 3.98
C GLN A 99 -0.82 -2.83 2.81
N GLY A 100 -1.13 -1.80 2.02
CA GLY A 100 -2.09 -1.88 0.93
C GLY A 100 -1.50 -2.21 -0.45
N PRO A 101 -2.22 -1.85 -1.53
CA PRO A 101 -1.76 -2.00 -2.90
C PRO A 101 -0.38 -1.38 -3.20
N LEU A 102 -0.01 -0.25 -2.59
CA LEU A 102 1.30 0.37 -2.82
C LEU A 102 2.43 -0.53 -2.33
N GLN A 103 2.25 -1.18 -1.17
CA GLN A 103 3.21 -2.16 -0.66
C GLN A 103 3.28 -3.41 -1.55
N SER A 104 2.17 -3.78 -2.19
CA SER A 104 2.13 -4.89 -3.14
C SER A 104 2.89 -4.57 -4.43
N LEU A 105 2.75 -3.34 -4.95
CA LEU A 105 3.53 -2.82 -6.08
C LEU A 105 5.02 -2.75 -5.75
N TRP A 106 5.38 -2.22 -4.58
CA TRP A 106 6.77 -2.26 -4.10
C TRP A 106 7.33 -3.68 -4.07
N SER A 107 6.54 -4.64 -3.57
CA SER A 107 6.97 -6.04 -3.51
C SER A 107 7.17 -6.66 -4.89
N ILE A 108 6.34 -6.29 -5.87
CA ILE A 108 6.48 -6.75 -7.26
C ILE A 108 7.79 -6.21 -7.84
N PHE A 109 7.99 -4.89 -7.81
CA PHE A 109 9.20 -4.27 -8.35
C PHE A 109 10.47 -4.78 -7.65
N PHE A 110 10.43 -4.94 -6.32
CA PHE A 110 11.51 -5.57 -5.56
C PHE A 110 11.82 -6.99 -6.05
N THR A 111 10.78 -7.81 -6.27
CA THR A 111 10.93 -9.20 -6.71
C THR A 111 11.48 -9.31 -8.14
N GLU A 112 11.13 -8.35 -8.99
CA GLU A 112 11.62 -8.27 -10.37
C GLU A 112 12.96 -7.53 -10.50
N GLY A 113 13.53 -7.00 -9.41
CA GLY A 113 14.78 -6.23 -9.45
C GLY A 113 14.65 -4.87 -10.14
N VAL A 114 13.43 -4.31 -10.17
CA VAL A 114 13.13 -3.02 -10.78
C VAL A 114 13.37 -1.91 -9.76
N SER A 115 14.34 -1.05 -10.06
CA SER A 115 14.68 0.13 -9.24
C SER A 115 13.94 1.39 -9.68
N ASP A 116 13.64 1.52 -10.97
CA ASP A 116 12.95 2.68 -11.57
C ASP A 116 11.72 2.23 -12.38
N PRO A 117 10.53 2.18 -11.75
CA PRO A 117 9.30 1.76 -12.44
C PRO A 117 8.83 2.84 -13.43
N PRO A 118 8.20 2.45 -14.56
CA PRO A 118 7.77 3.40 -15.60
C PRO A 118 6.71 4.38 -15.09
N MET A 119 7.12 5.60 -14.78
CA MET A 119 6.32 6.65 -14.12
C MET A 119 4.92 6.85 -14.74
N SER A 120 4.83 6.94 -16.07
CA SER A 120 3.56 7.17 -16.77
C SER A 120 2.60 5.97 -16.71
N ALA A 121 3.13 4.74 -16.69
CA ALA A 121 2.32 3.55 -16.53
C ALA A 121 1.89 3.35 -15.08
N LEU A 122 2.82 3.58 -14.13
CA LEU A 122 2.56 3.46 -12.71
C LEU A 122 1.53 4.49 -12.24
N SER A 123 1.69 5.76 -12.58
CA SER A 123 0.72 6.82 -12.21
C SER A 123 -0.70 6.52 -12.75
N ARG A 124 -0.81 6.01 -13.97
CA ARG A 124 -2.10 5.58 -14.55
C ARG A 124 -2.71 4.39 -13.80
N VAL A 125 -1.90 3.39 -13.44
CA VAL A 125 -2.35 2.27 -12.59
C VAL A 125 -2.86 2.80 -11.25
N LEU A 126 -2.12 3.69 -10.60
CA LEU A 126 -2.51 4.25 -9.31
C LEU A 126 -3.78 5.09 -9.41
N GLN A 127 -3.93 5.89 -10.47
CA GLN A 127 -5.14 6.65 -10.73
C GLN A 127 -6.36 5.73 -10.87
N HIS A 128 -6.25 4.64 -11.63
CA HIS A 128 -7.35 3.68 -11.78
C HIS A 128 -7.60 2.85 -10.52
N LEU A 129 -6.57 2.53 -9.76
CA LEU A 129 -6.64 1.75 -8.53
C LEU A 129 -7.48 2.47 -7.47
N TYR A 130 -7.30 3.79 -7.32
CA TYR A 130 -8.05 4.59 -6.35
C TYR A 130 -9.20 5.38 -6.97
N SER A 131 -9.55 5.13 -8.24
CA SER A 131 -10.70 5.76 -8.88
C SER A 131 -11.99 5.36 -8.16
N GLY A 132 -12.76 6.34 -7.68
CA GLY A 132 -13.96 6.13 -6.87
C GLY A 132 -13.70 5.92 -5.39
N ILE A 133 -12.44 5.94 -4.95
CA ILE A 133 -12.03 5.79 -3.55
C ILE A 133 -11.46 7.12 -3.06
N ASP A 134 -12.06 7.68 -2.02
CA ASP A 134 -11.39 8.74 -1.27
C ASP A 134 -10.28 8.13 -0.41
N ILE A 135 -9.05 8.35 -0.84
CA ILE A 135 -7.84 7.79 -0.26
C ILE A 135 -6.97 8.89 0.35
N ALA A 136 -6.39 8.61 1.52
CA ALA A 136 -5.25 9.33 2.08
C ALA A 136 -4.07 8.37 2.17
N VAL A 137 -2.96 8.68 1.52
CA VAL A 137 -1.72 7.91 1.66
C VAL A 137 -0.81 8.62 2.65
N PHE A 138 -0.29 7.90 3.64
CA PHE A 138 0.74 8.39 4.55
C PHE A 138 2.06 7.66 4.28
N GLU A 139 3.04 8.40 3.77
CA GLU A 139 4.40 7.91 3.58
C GLU A 139 5.18 8.05 4.90
N ILE A 140 5.62 6.94 5.46
CA ILE A 140 6.54 6.94 6.61
C ILE A 140 7.97 6.91 6.06
N ASP A 141 8.59 8.08 6.06
CA ASP A 141 9.97 8.26 5.59
C ASP A 141 10.95 7.86 6.70
N VAL A 142 11.72 6.80 6.44
CA VAL A 142 12.70 6.27 7.37
C VAL A 142 13.99 5.98 6.61
N ASP A 143 15.11 6.32 7.23
CA ASP A 143 16.43 5.95 6.73
C ASP A 143 16.58 4.42 6.64
N PRO A 144 17.17 3.86 5.56
CA PRO A 144 17.37 2.42 5.40
C PRO A 144 18.12 1.75 6.56
N GLY A 145 19.10 2.43 7.17
CA GLY A 145 19.84 1.91 8.32
C GLY A 145 18.99 1.86 9.59
N LEU A 146 18.15 2.86 9.84
CA LEU A 146 17.16 2.81 10.94
C LEU A 146 16.10 1.73 10.68
N ALA A 147 15.62 1.61 9.45
CA ALA A 147 14.66 0.58 9.04
C ALA A 147 15.25 -0.83 9.22
N ALA A 148 16.50 -1.05 8.81
CA ALA A 148 17.20 -2.33 8.97
C ALA A 148 17.32 -2.73 10.44
N ARG A 149 17.73 -1.79 11.31
CA ARG A 149 17.79 -2.05 12.76
C ARG A 149 16.44 -2.43 13.35
N ARG A 150 15.34 -1.80 12.90
CA ARG A 150 13.99 -2.15 13.34
C ARG A 150 13.51 -3.51 12.80
N VAL A 151 14.01 -3.93 11.64
CA VAL A 151 13.76 -5.27 11.08
C VAL A 151 14.55 -6.34 11.84
N ASP A 152 15.77 -6.03 12.27
CA ASP A 152 16.63 -6.96 13.02
C ASP A 152 16.13 -7.18 14.47
N LEU A 153 15.59 -6.13 15.09
CA LEU A 153 15.13 -6.16 16.48
C LEU A 153 13.72 -6.74 16.69
N ARG A 154 12.99 -7.13 15.64
CA ARG A 154 11.62 -7.65 15.81
C ARG A 154 11.64 -9.17 15.96
N ASP A 155 10.89 -9.68 16.93
CA ASP A 155 10.87 -11.11 17.27
C ASP A 155 10.41 -12.01 16.11
N VAL A 156 9.41 -11.58 15.34
CA VAL A 156 8.95 -12.23 14.09
C VAL A 156 8.24 -11.19 13.23
N GLY A 157 8.56 -11.15 11.93
CA GLY A 157 7.78 -10.41 10.93
C GLY A 157 7.34 -11.31 9.77
N ASN A 158 6.37 -10.83 8.99
CA ASN A 158 5.98 -11.45 7.71
C ASN A 158 6.83 -10.86 6.55
N SER A 159 8.14 -10.68 6.75
CA SER A 159 9.04 -10.04 5.79
C SER A 159 10.09 -11.00 5.28
N ARG A 160 10.43 -10.85 3.99
CA ARG A 160 11.52 -11.60 3.33
C ARG A 160 12.92 -11.21 3.86
N LEU A 161 12.98 -10.36 4.88
CA LEU A 161 14.19 -9.82 5.47
C LEU A 161 14.40 -10.30 6.91
N ASP A 162 13.46 -11.05 7.50
CA ASP A 162 13.42 -11.36 8.94
C ASP A 162 14.47 -12.38 9.39
N ASP A 163 15.04 -13.13 8.46
CA ASP A 163 16.09 -14.12 8.73
C ASP A 163 17.45 -13.74 8.12
N LEU A 164 17.58 -12.50 7.62
CA LEU A 164 18.81 -12.04 6.99
C LEU A 164 19.68 -11.28 8.00
N PRO A 165 21.02 -11.45 7.95
CA PRO A 165 21.92 -10.65 8.78
C PRO A 165 21.69 -9.15 8.58
N LEU A 166 21.79 -8.35 9.65
CA LEU A 166 21.58 -6.89 9.61
C LEU A 166 22.31 -6.20 8.46
N GLY A 167 23.57 -6.56 8.20
CA GLY A 167 24.34 -5.99 7.08
C GLY A 167 23.72 -6.29 5.71
N THR A 168 23.15 -7.48 5.52
CA THR A 168 22.44 -7.89 4.30
C THR A 168 21.10 -7.17 4.17
N VAL A 169 20.34 -7.05 5.26
CA VAL A 169 19.08 -6.30 5.30
C VAL A 169 19.33 -4.84 4.92
N ARG A 170 20.32 -4.21 5.56
CA ARG A 170 20.72 -2.83 5.29
C ARG A 170 21.06 -2.62 3.82
N ARG A 171 21.98 -3.43 3.27
CA ARG A 171 22.37 -3.33 1.86
C ARG A 171 21.16 -3.46 0.92
N LYS A 172 20.29 -4.45 1.16
CA LYS A 172 19.07 -4.65 0.37
C LYS A 172 18.11 -3.46 0.46
N LEU A 173 17.96 -2.85 1.65
CA LEU A 173 17.12 -1.67 1.82
C LEU A 173 17.73 -0.43 1.17
N GLU A 174 19.05 -0.27 1.20
CA GLU A 174 19.76 0.80 0.50
C GLU A 174 19.61 0.68 -1.02
N GLU A 175 19.78 -0.53 -1.57
CA GLU A 175 19.60 -0.83 -3.01
C GLU A 175 18.20 -0.47 -3.51
N VAL A 176 17.18 -0.54 -2.64
CA VAL A 176 15.78 -0.33 -3.02
C VAL A 176 15.14 0.89 -2.35
N ALA A 177 15.95 1.75 -1.73
CA ALA A 177 15.49 2.96 -1.05
C ALA A 177 14.84 3.98 -2.01
N ALA A 178 15.24 3.94 -3.29
CA ALA A 178 14.65 4.76 -4.34
C ALA A 178 13.22 4.33 -4.71
N LEU A 179 12.89 3.05 -4.54
CA LEU A 179 11.64 2.48 -5.04
C LEU A 179 10.39 3.04 -4.35
N PRO A 180 10.32 3.16 -3.00
CA PRO A 180 9.21 3.87 -2.35
C PRO A 180 9.03 5.30 -2.87
N ARG A 181 10.13 6.04 -3.09
CA ARG A 181 10.08 7.42 -3.59
C ARG A 181 9.50 7.47 -4.99
N ALA A 182 9.89 6.54 -5.87
CA ALA A 182 9.33 6.43 -7.22
C ALA A 182 7.82 6.11 -7.20
N ILE A 183 7.37 5.22 -6.31
CA ILE A 183 5.95 4.89 -6.14
C ILE A 183 5.17 6.10 -5.62
N ILE A 184 5.68 6.83 -4.64
CA ILE A 184 5.04 8.04 -4.11
C ILE A 184 5.00 9.15 -5.17
N ALA A 185 6.08 9.37 -5.91
CA ALA A 185 6.10 10.33 -7.01
C ALA A 185 5.06 9.97 -8.08
N ALA A 186 4.90 8.69 -8.41
CA ALA A 186 3.85 8.23 -9.31
C ALA A 186 2.44 8.41 -8.74
N ALA A 187 2.26 8.23 -7.43
CA ALA A 187 0.98 8.47 -6.76
C ALA A 187 0.60 9.96 -6.84
N GLN A 188 1.55 10.84 -6.56
CA GLN A 188 1.37 12.29 -6.67
C GLN A 188 1.10 12.74 -8.11
N ALA A 189 1.81 12.17 -9.09
CA ALA A 189 1.53 12.41 -10.52
C ALA A 189 0.12 11.93 -10.92
N GLY A 190 -0.37 10.86 -10.28
CA GLY A 190 -1.75 10.38 -10.38
C GLY A 190 -2.77 11.19 -9.56
N LYS A 191 -2.37 12.32 -8.96
CA LYS A 191 -3.18 13.19 -8.09
C LYS A 191 -3.73 12.51 -6.83
N ILE A 192 -3.03 11.49 -6.34
CA ILE A 192 -3.37 10.84 -5.08
C ILE A 192 -2.79 11.67 -3.93
N PRO A 193 -3.60 12.03 -2.91
CA PRO A 193 -3.09 12.77 -1.77
C PRO A 193 -2.09 11.93 -0.96
N VAL A 194 -0.87 12.46 -0.81
CA VAL A 194 0.20 11.84 0.00
C VAL A 194 0.64 12.81 1.08
N THR A 195 0.63 12.37 2.34
CA THR A 195 1.21 13.09 3.49
C THR A 195 2.48 12.36 3.92
N ARG A 196 3.60 13.08 4.00
CA ARG A 196 4.86 12.51 4.48
C ARG A 196 4.98 12.68 5.98
N LEU A 197 5.35 11.59 6.66
CA LEU A 197 5.58 11.50 8.09
C LEU A 197 7.03 11.09 8.34
N SER A 198 7.68 11.72 9.32
CA SER A 198 9.03 11.32 9.70
C SER A 198 9.00 10.06 10.55
N GLY A 199 9.52 8.95 10.04
CA GLY A 199 9.63 7.68 10.77
C GLY A 199 10.59 7.71 11.97
N ARG A 200 11.25 8.84 12.24
CA ARG A 200 12.05 9.10 13.44
C ARG A 200 11.23 9.64 14.61
N ALA A 201 10.05 10.22 14.35
CA ALA A 201 9.19 10.74 15.39
C ALA A 201 8.61 9.61 16.27
N ASP A 202 8.15 9.98 17.47
CA ASP A 202 7.46 9.06 18.36
C ASP A 202 6.20 8.49 17.66
N PRO A 203 5.97 7.16 17.71
CA PRO A 203 4.78 6.55 17.12
C PRO A 203 3.45 7.14 17.57
N ALA A 204 3.33 7.63 18.81
CA ALA A 204 2.12 8.30 19.31
C ALA A 204 1.90 9.66 18.65
N VAL A 205 2.98 10.43 18.42
CA VAL A 205 2.91 11.71 17.69
C VAL A 205 2.45 11.47 16.25
N LEU A 206 3.01 10.45 15.60
CA LEU A 206 2.63 10.09 14.24
C LEU A 206 1.17 9.59 14.14
N ALA A 207 0.71 8.82 15.12
CA ALA A 207 -0.70 8.38 15.19
C ALA A 207 -1.65 9.58 15.30
N ASN A 208 -1.35 10.53 16.21
CA ASN A 208 -2.14 11.75 16.37
C ASN A 208 -2.18 12.59 15.08
N GLN A 209 -1.07 12.70 14.35
CA GLN A 209 -1.02 13.41 13.06
C GLN A 209 -1.92 12.76 12.01
N ILE A 210 -1.93 11.42 11.95
CA ILE A 210 -2.80 10.67 11.05
C ILE A 210 -4.28 10.88 11.43
N GLU A 211 -4.61 10.79 12.73
CA GLU A 211 -5.96 10.99 13.24
C GLU A 211 -6.49 12.39 12.93
N GLN A 212 -5.69 13.43 13.18
CA GLN A 212 -6.05 14.81 12.86
C GLN A 212 -6.30 15.01 11.36
N ALA A 213 -5.42 14.44 10.51
CA ALA A 213 -5.56 14.52 9.05
C ALA A 213 -6.78 13.76 8.51
N ILE A 214 -7.22 12.70 9.20
CA ILE A 214 -8.46 11.97 8.86
C ILE A 214 -9.69 12.74 9.37
N GLY A 215 -9.60 13.30 10.58
CA GLY A 215 -10.68 14.06 11.20
C GLY A 215 -11.05 15.29 10.36
N SER A 216 -10.07 16.08 9.94
CA SER A 216 -10.30 17.26 9.09
C SER A 216 -11.01 16.93 7.77
N ARG A 217 -10.62 15.83 7.13
CA ARG A 217 -11.25 15.33 5.90
C ARG A 217 -12.70 14.90 6.10
N THR A 218 -13.03 14.40 7.28
CA THR A 218 -14.40 13.97 7.59
C THR A 218 -15.29 15.18 7.88
N SER A 219 -14.76 16.18 8.59
CA SER A 219 -15.47 17.44 8.86
C SER A 219 -15.76 18.26 7.59
N ASP A 220 -14.80 18.39 6.68
CA ASP A 220 -14.99 19.10 5.40
C ASP A 220 -16.10 18.46 4.54
N ARG A 221 -16.31 17.15 4.69
CA ARG A 221 -17.38 16.43 3.98
C ARG A 221 -18.76 16.70 4.54
N THR A 222 -18.91 16.79 5.85
CA THR A 222 -20.21 17.05 6.47
C THR A 222 -20.73 18.43 6.10
N VAL A 223 -19.82 19.40 5.92
CA VAL A 223 -20.17 20.78 5.51
C VAL A 223 -20.51 20.87 4.01
N ALA A 224 -19.89 20.06 3.15
CA ALA A 224 -20.15 20.10 1.70
C ALA A 224 -21.47 19.42 1.26
N THR A 225 -22.13 18.69 2.17
CA THR A 225 -23.40 17.98 1.90
C THR A 225 -24.62 18.58 2.60
N GLY A 226 -24.46 19.69 3.34
CA GLY A 226 -25.53 20.46 3.96
C GLY A 226 -25.85 21.71 3.16
#